data_AF-A0AAD3M6N6-F1
#
_entry.id   AF-A0AAD3M6N6-F1
#
_cell.length_a   1.000
_cell.length_b   1.000
_cell.length_c   1.000
_cell.angle_alpha   90.00
_cell.angle_beta   90.00
_cell.angle_gamma   90.00
#
_symmetry.space_group_name_H-M   'P 1'
#
loop_
_entity.id
_entity.type
_entity.pdbx_description
1 polymer ?
#
loop_
_entity_poly.entity_id
_entity_poly.type
_entity_poly.pdbx_seq_one_letter_code
_entity_poly.pdbx_strand_id
1 'polypeptide(L)'
;IRDNYNSVADEVAKQVQNDDGLRQTLEAIQITFQCCGVVRAEDWGSDIPQSCECNPYGPLGKATCKVKPQGTTGPGQIYDQSCSTIIYSWIDIAFQIFMGICFGFAVTALMGLLVSLLMIHQIKRYDNVGGASIAMKGY
;
A
#
# COMPACT_ATOMS: atom_id res chain seq x y z
N ILE A 1 2.76 4.76 -14.46
CA ILE A 1 2.10 4.26 -13.22
C ILE A 1 1.58 5.44 -12.40
N ARG A 2 2.44 6.40 -12.03
CA ARG A 2 2.02 7.62 -11.31
C ARG A 2 0.93 8.42 -12.04
N ASP A 3 1.03 8.60 -13.35
CA ASP A 3 -0.01 9.34 -14.11
C ASP A 3 -1.36 8.62 -14.10
N ASN A 4 -1.34 7.29 -14.15
CA ASN A 4 -2.55 6.47 -14.03
C ASN A 4 -3.15 6.55 -12.63
N TYR A 5 -2.32 6.59 -11.59
CA TYR A 5 -2.77 6.81 -10.22
C TYR A 5 -3.37 8.20 -10.03
N ASN A 6 -2.75 9.24 -10.60
CA ASN A 6 -3.29 10.61 -10.54
C ASN A 6 -4.65 10.71 -11.24
N SER A 7 -4.86 10.02 -12.36
CA SER A 7 -6.17 9.92 -13.01
C SER A 7 -7.24 9.30 -12.11
N VAL A 8 -6.89 8.25 -11.36
CA VAL A 8 -7.81 7.64 -10.39
C VAL A 8 -8.05 8.58 -9.21
N ALA A 9 -7.00 9.25 -8.75
CA ALA A 9 -7.09 10.24 -7.67
C ALA A 9 -8.00 11.43 -8.05
N ASP A 10 -7.96 11.90 -9.31
CA ASP A 10 -8.88 12.91 -9.84
C ASP A 10 -10.33 12.43 -9.85
N GLU A 11 -10.57 11.14 -10.14
CA GLU A 11 -11.90 10.54 -10.07
C GLU A 11 -12.39 10.45 -8.62
N VAL A 12 -11.51 10.03 -7.71
CA VAL A 12 -11.78 10.00 -6.26
C VAL A 12 -12.07 11.41 -5.73
N ALA A 13 -11.37 12.45 -6.19
CA ALA A 13 -11.62 13.83 -5.77
C ALA A 13 -13.08 14.27 -6.06
N LYS A 14 -13.63 13.86 -7.21
CA LYS A 14 -15.03 14.12 -7.55
C LYS A 14 -15.98 13.36 -6.64
N GLN A 15 -15.65 12.13 -6.27
CA GLN A 15 -16.48 11.34 -5.38
C GLN A 15 -16.43 11.86 -3.93
N VAL A 16 -15.25 12.31 -3.47
CA VAL A 16 -15.06 12.90 -2.15
C VAL A 16 -16.00 14.08 -1.96
N GLN A 17 -16.20 14.96 -2.95
CA GLN A 17 -17.14 16.08 -2.79
C GLN A 17 -18.60 15.65 -2.55
N ASN A 18 -18.99 14.46 -3.02
CA ASN A 18 -20.37 13.97 -2.97
C ASN A 18 -20.65 13.03 -1.78
N ASP A 19 -19.62 12.64 -1.03
CA ASP A 19 -19.72 11.68 0.06
C ASP A 19 -19.07 12.25 1.34
N ASP A 20 -19.90 12.56 2.33
CA ASP A 20 -19.46 13.15 3.59
C ASP A 20 -18.48 12.26 4.36
N GLY A 21 -18.60 10.94 4.26
CA GLY A 21 -17.69 9.99 4.90
C GLY A 21 -16.30 10.03 4.26
N LEU A 22 -16.24 10.11 2.92
CA LEU A 22 -14.99 10.29 2.19
C LEU A 22 -14.37 11.67 2.45
N ARG A 23 -15.18 12.74 2.56
CA ARG A 23 -14.68 14.06 2.98
C ARG A 23 -14.01 14.00 4.34
N GLN A 24 -14.69 13.48 5.35
CA GLN A 24 -14.15 13.39 6.71
C GLN A 24 -12.87 12.56 6.76
N THR A 25 -12.83 11.47 6.00
CA THR A 25 -11.63 10.63 5.89
C THR A 25 -10.47 11.40 5.25
N LEU A 26 -10.72 12.14 4.16
CA LEU A 26 -9.70 12.95 3.52
C LEU A 26 -9.22 14.09 4.45
N GLU A 27 -10.11 14.75 5.17
CA GLU A 27 -9.75 15.79 6.13
C GLU A 27 -8.88 15.24 7.27
N ALA A 28 -9.18 14.05 7.79
CA ALA A 28 -8.34 13.37 8.78
C ALA A 28 -6.95 13.02 8.22
N ILE A 29 -6.89 12.57 6.96
CA ILE A 29 -5.62 12.32 6.24
C ILE A 29 -4.84 13.62 6.09
N GLN A 30 -5.48 14.73 5.72
CA GLN A 30 -4.82 16.03 5.56
C GLN A 30 -4.16 16.51 6.84
N ILE A 31 -4.85 16.36 7.99
CA ILE A 31 -4.30 16.67 9.31
C ILE A 31 -3.13 15.74 9.65
N THR A 32 -3.29 14.44 9.41
CA THR A 32 -2.30 13.43 9.78
C THR A 32 -1.04 13.57 8.95
N PHE A 33 -1.17 13.73 7.64
CA PHE A 33 -0.06 13.69 6.68
C PHE A 33 0.41 15.08 6.20
N GLN A 34 -0.15 16.17 6.75
CA GLN A 34 0.23 17.55 6.41
C GLN A 34 0.18 17.80 4.89
N CYS A 35 -0.95 17.45 4.29
CA CYS A 35 -1.22 17.57 2.86
C CYS A 35 -2.54 18.29 2.60
N CYS A 36 -2.76 18.78 1.38
CA CYS A 36 -4.01 19.44 1.03
C CYS A 36 -4.50 19.04 -0.36
N GLY A 37 -5.79 18.69 -0.41
CA GLY A 37 -6.44 18.16 -1.61
C GLY A 37 -6.07 16.72 -1.91
N VAL A 38 -6.76 16.11 -2.87
CA VAL A 38 -6.46 14.75 -3.31
C VAL A 38 -5.23 14.80 -4.21
N VAL A 39 -5.34 15.49 -5.34
CA VAL A 39 -4.24 15.82 -6.26
C VAL A 39 -3.81 17.27 -6.06
N ARG A 40 -4.74 18.18 -5.79
CA ARG A 40 -4.47 19.62 -5.63
C ARG A 40 -5.44 20.28 -4.65
N ALA A 41 -5.04 21.40 -4.06
CA ALA A 41 -5.92 22.16 -3.17
C ALA A 41 -7.20 22.67 -3.87
N GLU A 42 -7.13 22.86 -5.19
CA GLU A 42 -8.27 23.25 -6.02
C GLU A 42 -9.34 22.15 -6.15
N ASP A 43 -9.05 20.91 -5.73
CA ASP A 43 -10.02 19.81 -5.69
C ASP A 43 -11.18 20.08 -4.73
N TRP A 44 -11.01 21.02 -3.80
CA TRP A 44 -12.06 21.50 -2.91
C TRP A 44 -12.99 22.54 -3.57
N GLY A 45 -12.68 22.99 -4.78
CA GLY A 45 -13.41 24.05 -5.46
C GLY A 45 -13.19 25.40 -4.78
N SER A 46 -14.28 26.04 -4.37
CA SER A 46 -14.24 27.37 -3.76
C SER A 46 -13.97 27.36 -2.25
N ASP A 47 -14.23 26.25 -1.55
CA ASP A 47 -14.18 26.20 -0.09
C ASP A 47 -13.18 25.17 0.42
N ILE A 48 -12.02 25.67 0.85
CA ILE A 48 -10.93 24.82 1.35
C ILE A 48 -11.14 24.57 2.85
N PRO A 49 -11.23 23.30 3.30
CA PRO A 49 -11.46 22.97 4.70
C PRO A 49 -10.28 23.36 5.60
N GLN A 50 -10.56 23.52 6.89
CA GLN A 50 -9.54 23.86 7.89
C GLN A 50 -8.49 22.75 8.07
N SER A 51 -8.79 21.51 7.68
CA SER A 51 -7.83 20.40 7.65
C SER A 51 -6.60 20.67 6.77
N CYS A 52 -6.74 21.56 5.78
CA CYS A 52 -5.64 22.00 4.92
C CYS A 52 -4.75 23.08 5.55
N GLU A 53 -5.11 23.62 6.72
CA GLU A 53 -4.35 24.69 7.37
C GLU A 53 -2.92 24.23 7.64
N CYS A 54 -1.96 25.00 7.12
CA CYS A 54 -0.57 24.63 7.23
C CYS A 54 0.00 25.00 8.60
N ASN A 55 0.34 23.98 9.39
CA ASN A 55 1.18 24.15 10.56
C ASN A 55 2.65 23.77 10.21
N PRO A 56 3.60 24.74 10.22
CA PRO A 56 5.01 24.47 9.93
C PRO A 56 5.66 23.49 10.91
N TYR A 57 5.06 23.27 12.08
CA TYR A 57 5.54 22.38 13.14
C TYR A 57 4.49 21.32 13.49
N GLY A 58 3.92 20.67 12.48
CA GLY A 58 2.98 19.57 12.71
C GLY A 58 3.63 18.23 13.02
N PRO A 59 2.82 17.16 13.13
CA PRO A 59 3.23 15.88 13.72
C PRO A 59 4.27 15.10 12.89
N LEU A 60 4.32 15.30 11.57
CA LEU A 60 5.37 14.70 10.70
C LEU A 60 6.61 15.60 10.53
N GLY A 61 6.66 16.75 11.22
CA GLY A 61 7.77 17.69 11.18
C GLY A 61 7.50 18.92 10.30
N LYS A 62 8.58 19.44 9.70
CA LYS A 62 8.51 20.67 8.90
C LYS A 62 7.72 20.45 7.61
N ALA A 63 6.53 21.03 7.54
CA ALA A 63 5.72 21.06 6.34
C ALA A 63 6.06 22.26 5.45
N THR A 64 5.95 22.08 4.14
CA THR A 64 6.02 23.17 3.17
C THR A 64 4.63 23.79 3.04
N CYS A 65 4.52 25.08 3.34
CA CYS A 65 3.29 25.84 3.24
C CYS A 65 3.29 26.72 1.99
N LYS A 66 2.13 26.88 1.36
CA LYS A 66 1.88 27.88 0.32
C LYS A 66 0.67 28.73 0.67
N VAL A 67 0.57 29.90 0.04
CA VAL A 67 -0.63 30.74 0.15
C VAL A 67 -1.78 30.06 -0.59
N LYS A 68 -3.00 30.18 -0.07
CA LYS A 68 -4.18 29.64 -0.74
C LYS A 68 -4.39 30.26 -2.14
N PRO A 69 -5.06 29.54 -3.06
CA PRO A 69 -5.43 30.09 -4.36
C PRO A 69 -6.30 31.35 -4.23
N GLN A 70 -6.19 32.28 -5.17
CA GLN A 70 -7.03 33.48 -5.18
C GLN A 70 -8.50 33.08 -5.45
N GLY A 71 -9.44 33.70 -4.73
CA GLY A 71 -10.87 33.45 -4.90
C GLY A 71 -11.44 32.29 -4.10
N THR A 72 -10.65 31.60 -3.26
CA THR A 72 -11.13 30.53 -2.38
C THR A 72 -11.31 30.99 -0.93
N THR A 73 -12.30 30.42 -0.23
CA THR A 73 -12.51 30.54 1.22
C THR A 73 -11.66 29.53 1.98
N GLY A 74 -11.45 29.76 3.27
CA GLY A 74 -10.61 28.91 4.11
C GLY A 74 -9.29 29.56 4.57
N PRO A 75 -8.36 28.77 5.13
CA PRO A 75 -7.18 29.26 5.84
C PRO A 75 -6.21 30.00 4.91
N GLY A 76 -5.49 31.00 5.43
CA GLY A 76 -4.60 31.84 4.63
C GLY A 76 -3.39 31.09 4.04
N GLN A 77 -2.89 30.09 4.76
CA GLN A 77 -1.81 29.21 4.33
C GLN A 77 -2.27 27.76 4.35
N ILE A 78 -1.93 27.03 3.29
CA ILE A 78 -2.28 25.62 3.10
C ILE A 78 -1.05 24.77 2.84
N TYR A 79 -1.15 23.47 3.10
CA TYR A 79 -0.08 22.54 2.75
C TYR A 79 0.19 22.55 1.24
N ASP A 80 1.46 22.61 0.86
CA ASP A 80 1.87 22.61 -0.55
C ASP A 80 1.74 21.21 -1.17
N GLN A 81 1.99 20.17 -0.38
CA GLN A 81 1.96 18.79 -0.83
C GLN A 81 0.54 18.24 -1.02
N SER A 82 0.37 17.47 -2.09
CA SER A 82 -0.85 16.71 -2.39
C SER A 82 -0.92 15.42 -1.59
N CYS A 83 -2.12 15.01 -1.16
CA CYS A 83 -2.29 13.77 -0.40
C CYS A 83 -2.05 12.52 -1.27
N SER A 84 -2.39 12.57 -2.56
CA SER A 84 -2.14 11.50 -3.54
C SER A 84 -0.67 11.10 -3.61
N THR A 85 0.26 12.06 -3.64
CA THR A 85 1.70 11.76 -3.70
C THR A 85 2.18 11.03 -2.45
N ILE A 86 1.69 11.45 -1.28
CA ILE A 86 2.05 10.83 0.00
C ILE A 86 1.45 9.42 0.05
N ILE A 87 0.14 9.27 -0.19
CA ILE A 87 -0.56 7.98 -0.19
C ILE A 87 0.09 7.01 -1.17
N TYR A 88 0.39 7.44 -2.40
CA TYR A 88 1.07 6.60 -3.38
C TYR A 88 2.41 6.09 -2.86
N SER A 89 3.22 6.96 -2.26
CA SER A 89 4.53 6.59 -1.73
C SER A 89 4.42 5.56 -0.60
N TRP A 90 3.45 5.71 0.30
CA TRP A 90 3.18 4.74 1.36
C TRP A 90 2.71 3.39 0.80
N ILE A 91 1.80 3.41 -0.18
CA ILE A 91 1.29 2.21 -0.84
C ILE A 91 2.42 1.48 -1.57
N ASP A 92 3.25 2.20 -2.34
CA ASP A 92 4.36 1.63 -3.09
C ASP A 92 5.34 0.88 -2.17
N ILE A 93 5.73 1.51 -1.06
CA ILE A 93 6.58 0.90 -0.03
C ILE A 93 5.90 -0.34 0.59
N ALA A 94 4.62 -0.24 0.95
CA ALA A 94 3.88 -1.36 1.54
C ALA A 94 3.78 -2.55 0.58
N PHE A 95 3.48 -2.30 -0.70
CA PHE A 95 3.44 -3.33 -1.73
C PHE A 95 4.81 -3.97 -1.95
N GLN A 96 5.88 -3.18 -1.95
CA GLN A 96 7.25 -3.70 -2.09
C GLN A 96 7.60 -4.65 -0.94
N ILE A 97 7.28 -4.28 0.30
CA ILE A 97 7.50 -5.12 1.49
C ILE A 97 6.66 -6.40 1.39
N PHE A 98 5.37 -6.27 1.07
CA PHE A 98 4.45 -7.40 0.94
C PHE A 98 4.91 -8.40 -0.13
N MET A 99 5.34 -7.91 -1.30
CA MET A 99 5.90 -8.74 -2.37
C MET A 99 7.14 -9.50 -1.90
N GLY A 100 8.01 -8.86 -1.12
CA GLY A 100 9.18 -9.51 -0.50
C GLY A 100 8.78 -10.66 0.44
N ILE A 101 7.76 -10.44 1.28
CA ILE A 101 7.23 -11.46 2.20
C ILE A 101 6.63 -12.64 1.42
N CYS A 102 5.79 -12.37 0.42
CA CYS A 102 5.20 -13.41 -0.43
C CYS A 102 6.26 -14.24 -1.15
N PHE A 103 7.30 -13.59 -1.67
CA PHE A 103 8.43 -14.27 -2.29
C PHE A 103 9.16 -15.19 -1.30
N GLY A 104 9.39 -14.73 -0.07
CA GLY A 104 9.96 -15.55 1.00
C GLY A 104 9.13 -16.80 1.32
N PHE A 105 7.80 -16.65 1.39
CA PHE A 105 6.90 -17.80 1.57
C PHE A 105 6.93 -18.76 0.38
N ALA A 106 6.97 -18.24 -0.85
CA ALA A 106 7.04 -19.06 -2.05
C ALA A 106 8.32 -19.92 -2.07
N VAL A 107 9.49 -19.32 -1.77
CA VAL A 107 10.76 -20.05 -1.69
C VAL A 107 10.71 -21.12 -0.59
N THR A 108 10.18 -20.78 0.59
CA THR A 108 10.06 -21.72 1.71
C THR A 108 9.16 -22.90 1.36
N ALA A 109 8.02 -22.64 0.69
CA ALA A 109 7.10 -23.68 0.23
C ALA A 109 7.75 -24.61 -0.80
N LEU A 110 8.53 -24.06 -1.75
CA LEU A 110 9.26 -24.85 -2.74
C LEU A 110 10.33 -25.73 -2.09
N MET A 111 11.07 -25.21 -1.11
CA MET A 111 12.03 -26.01 -0.35
C MET A 111 11.35 -27.14 0.43
N GLY A 112 10.22 -26.86 1.07
CA GLY A 112 9.40 -27.88 1.74
C GLY A 112 8.94 -28.98 0.77
N LEU A 113 8.44 -28.59 -0.41
CA LEU A 113 8.03 -29.52 -1.46
C LEU A 113 9.20 -30.40 -1.92
N LEU A 114 10.38 -29.81 -2.16
CA LEU A 114 11.59 -30.55 -2.55
C LEU A 114 11.98 -31.59 -1.50
N VAL A 115 11.99 -31.21 -0.21
CA VAL A 115 12.31 -32.15 0.88
C VAL A 115 11.29 -33.29 0.95
N SER A 116 9.99 -32.99 0.82
CA SER A 116 8.94 -34.03 0.78
C SER A 116 9.13 -35.00 -0.39
N LEU A 117 9.45 -34.49 -1.59
CA LEU A 117 9.71 -35.33 -2.76
C LEU A 117 10.94 -36.24 -2.55
N LEU A 118 12.03 -35.70 -1.99
CA LEU A 118 13.22 -36.49 -1.67
C LEU A 118 12.94 -37.60 -0.65
N MET A 119 12.14 -37.32 0.39
CA MET A 119 11.73 -38.32 1.38
C MET A 119 10.91 -39.45 0.74
N ILE A 120 9.94 -39.12 -0.11
CA ILE A 120 9.14 -40.12 -0.84
C ILE A 120 10.02 -40.98 -1.75
N HIS A 121 10.99 -40.37 -2.44
CA HIS A 121 11.94 -41.09 -3.28
C HIS A 121 12.79 -42.07 -2.47
N GLN A 122 13.26 -41.68 -1.28
CA GLN A 122 14.02 -42.56 -0.41
C GLN A 122 13.17 -43.75 0.06
N ILE A 123 11.96 -43.50 0.58
CA ILE A 123 11.05 -44.57 1.04
C ILE A 123 10.78 -45.56 -0.08
N LYS A 124 10.42 -45.07 -1.27
CA LYS A 124 10.15 -45.92 -2.43
C LYS A 124 11.36 -46.75 -2.86
N ARG A 125 12.58 -46.20 -2.73
CA ARG A 125 13.82 -46.95 -2.99
C ARG A 125 14.07 -48.02 -1.93
N TYR A 126 13.87 -47.71 -0.65
CA TYR A 126 14.02 -48.66 0.45
C TYR A 126 12.99 -49.80 0.36
N ASP A 127 11.73 -49.52 0.03
CA ASP A 127 10.71 -50.55 -0.19
C ASP A 127 11.02 -51.45 -1.40
N ASN A 128 11.56 -50.89 -2.48
CA ASN A 128 11.94 -51.66 -3.67
C ASN A 128 13.16 -52.57 -3.39
N VAL A 129 14.14 -52.08 -2.64
CA VAL A 129 15.30 -52.90 -2.21
C VAL A 129 14.87 -53.96 -1.19
N GLY A 130 13.96 -53.63 -0.27
CA GLY A 130 13.38 -54.59 0.68
C GLY A 130 12.53 -55.68 0.01
N GLY A 131 11.82 -55.33 -1.07
CA GLY A 131 11.03 -56.26 -1.90
C GLY A 131 11.88 -57.24 -2.72
N ALA A 132 13.12 -56.87 -3.09
CA ALA A 132 14.05 -57.78 -3.76
C ALA A 132 14.71 -58.81 -2.82
N SER A 133 14.63 -58.61 -1.50
CA SER A 133 15.31 -59.45 -0.50
C SER A 133 14.42 -60.44 0.26
N ILE A 134 13.12 -60.58 -0.07
CA ILE A 134 12.25 -61.61 0.52
C ILE A 134 11.83 -62.63 -0.56
N ALA A 135 12.81 -63.35 -1.10
CA ALA A 135 12.54 -64.68 -1.64
C ALA A 135 12.55 -65.67 -0.46
N MET A 136 11.41 -65.84 0.22
CA MET A 136 11.25 -66.94 1.17
C MET A 136 11.31 -68.26 0.39
N LYS A 137 12.41 -69.00 0.58
CA LYS A 137 12.56 -70.37 0.09
C LYS A 137 11.68 -71.27 0.96
N GLY A 138 10.49 -71.59 0.44
CA GLY A 138 9.60 -72.59 1.04
C GLY A 138 10.25 -73.96 1.02
N TYR A 139 10.26 -74.62 2.17
CA TYR A 139 10.59 -76.03 2.37
C TYR A 139 9.36 -76.73 2.91
#